data_AF-A0A850MAV0-F1
#
_entry.id   AF-A0A850MAV0-F1
#
_cell.length_a   1.000
_cell.length_b   1.000
_cell.length_c   1.000
_cell.angle_alpha   90.00
_cell.angle_beta   90.00
_cell.angle_gamma   90.00
#
_symmetry.space_group_name_H-M   'P 1'
#
loop_
_entity.id
_entity.type
_entity.pdbx_description
1 polymer ?
#
loop_
_entity_poly.entity_id
_entity_poly.type
_entity_poly.pdbx_seq_one_letter_code
_entity_poly.pdbx_strand_id
1 'polypeptide(L)'
;MSKHIKIHGIIHGDPELYSFVNSCEIIFALELSEAVPELDKKLGDVIVVHYSSSYITYVRRGDRIECLGKLQKRHLKNKDTTVTWIEAHQLYNESLHFSFDY
;
A
#
# COMPACT_ATOMS: atom_id res chain seq x y z
N MET A 1 -21.26 1.18 3.54
CA MET A 1 -20.38 0.16 2.94
C MET A 1 -19.02 0.81 2.69
N SER A 2 -17.94 0.30 3.27
CA SER A 2 -16.60 0.86 3.06
C SER A 2 -16.10 0.42 1.68
N LYS A 3 -15.93 1.36 0.74
CA LYS A 3 -15.51 1.06 -0.63
C LYS A 3 -14.02 0.68 -0.61
N HIS A 4 -13.72 -0.58 -0.92
CA HIS A 4 -12.34 -0.99 -1.17
C HIS A 4 -11.90 -0.43 -2.53
N ILE A 5 -10.63 -0.07 -2.62
CA ILE A 5 -10.00 0.36 -3.87
C ILE A 5 -8.89 -0.62 -4.23
N LYS A 6 -8.84 -0.98 -5.51
CA LYS A 6 -7.76 -1.76 -6.10
C LYS A 6 -6.80 -0.79 -6.78
N ILE A 7 -5.50 -1.01 -6.59
CA ILE A 7 -4.46 -0.15 -7.12
C ILE A 7 -3.31 -0.99 -7.64
N HIS A 8 -2.77 -0.57 -8.77
CA HIS A 8 -1.59 -1.16 -9.40
C HIS A 8 -0.46 -0.14 -9.42
N GLY A 9 0.75 -0.60 -9.17
CA GLY A 9 1.92 0.27 -9.17
C GLY A 9 3.25 -0.47 -9.08
N ILE A 10 4.31 0.33 -9.08
CA ILE A 10 5.68 -0.12 -8.88
C ILE A 10 6.20 0.45 -7.56
N ILE A 11 6.77 -0.39 -6.72
CA ILE A 11 7.33 0.07 -5.44
C ILE A 11 8.50 1.03 -5.71
N HIS A 12 8.32 2.25 -5.25
CA HIS A 12 9.27 3.34 -5.34
C HIS A 12 10.02 3.46 -4.01
N GLY A 13 11.36 3.52 -4.06
CA GLY A 13 12.18 3.49 -2.86
C GLY A 13 12.18 2.14 -2.14
N ASP A 14 12.86 2.08 -1.01
CA ASP A 14 13.02 0.83 -0.24
C ASP A 14 11.85 0.68 0.77
N PRO A 15 11.14 -0.46 0.78
CA PRO A 15 10.10 -0.74 1.75
C PRO A 15 10.61 -0.79 3.19
N GLU A 16 9.84 -0.22 4.11
CA GLU A 16 10.07 -0.33 5.54
C GLU A 16 9.27 -1.50 6.11
N LEU A 17 9.97 -2.46 6.72
CA LEU A 17 9.39 -3.66 7.31
C LEU A 17 9.36 -3.54 8.83
N TYR A 18 8.18 -3.72 9.42
CA TYR A 18 7.96 -3.77 10.86
C TYR A 18 7.38 -5.14 11.23
N SER A 19 8.00 -5.82 12.18
CA SER A 19 7.52 -7.10 12.70
C SER A 19 7.02 -6.93 14.13
N PHE A 20 5.79 -7.34 14.36
CA PHE A 20 5.15 -7.42 15.67
C PHE A 20 4.83 -8.88 15.97
N VAL A 21 4.56 -9.19 17.25
CA VAL A 21 4.34 -10.56 17.73
C VAL A 21 3.29 -11.33 16.91
N ASN A 22 2.25 -10.66 16.41
CA ASN A 22 1.14 -11.27 15.67
C ASN A 22 0.87 -10.64 14.29
N SER A 23 1.76 -9.76 13.80
CA SER A 23 1.57 -9.11 12.51
C SER A 23 2.90 -8.67 11.90
N CYS A 24 2.90 -8.62 10.57
CA CYS A 24 3.91 -7.97 9.77
C CYS A 24 3.28 -6.74 9.13
N GLU A 25 3.90 -5.58 9.32
CA GLU A 25 3.52 -4.35 8.66
C GLU A 25 4.61 -3.94 7.68
N ILE A 26 4.19 -3.48 6.51
CA ILE A 26 5.08 -2.95 5.48
C ILE A 26 4.57 -1.57 5.11
N ILE A 27 5.45 -0.58 5.16
CA ILE A 27 5.19 0.76 4.64
C ILE A 27 6.08 0.95 3.43
N PHE A 28 5.48 1.31 2.30
CA PHE A 28 6.25 1.56 1.08
C PHE A 28 5.60 2.66 0.25
N ALA A 29 6.42 3.33 -0.55
CA ALA A 29 5.92 4.26 -1.56
C ALA A 29 5.62 3.49 -2.85
N LEU A 30 4.50 3.81 -3.47
CA LEU A 30 4.00 3.13 -4.67
C LEU A 30 3.80 4.17 -5.77
N GLU A 31 4.53 4.03 -6.86
CA GLU A 31 4.33 4.81 -8.08
C GLU A 31 3.18 4.18 -8.88
N LEU A 32 2.15 4.98 -9.14
CA LEU A 32 0.90 4.49 -9.71
C LEU A 32 1.02 4.15 -11.20
N SER A 33 0.59 2.95 -11.59
CA SER A 33 0.53 2.51 -12.99
C SER A 33 -0.74 2.95 -13.72
N GLU A 34 -1.67 3.60 -13.01
CA GLU A 34 -2.91 4.16 -13.55
C GLU A 34 -3.40 5.35 -12.70
N ALA A 35 -4.35 6.14 -13.22
CA ALA A 35 -4.98 7.17 -12.41
C ALA A 35 -5.90 6.55 -11.36
N VAL A 36 -5.89 7.08 -10.13
CA VAL A 36 -6.76 6.65 -9.03
C VAL A 36 -7.61 7.85 -8.59
N PRO A 37 -8.82 8.03 -9.19
CA PRO A 37 -9.66 9.20 -8.94
C PRO A 37 -10.07 9.35 -7.47
N GLU A 38 -10.23 8.25 -6.73
CA GLU A 38 -10.57 8.28 -5.30
C GLU A 38 -9.49 8.94 -4.43
N LEU A 39 -8.25 9.04 -4.94
CA LEU A 39 -7.12 9.69 -4.29
C LEU A 39 -6.81 11.08 -4.85
N ASP A 40 -7.48 11.50 -5.92
CA ASP A 40 -7.08 12.65 -6.75
C ASP A 40 -5.61 12.50 -7.23
N LYS A 41 -5.27 11.30 -7.73
CA LYS A 41 -3.93 10.94 -8.18
C LYS A 41 -3.91 10.46 -9.63
N LYS A 42 -2.84 10.80 -10.34
CA LYS A 42 -2.63 10.47 -11.75
C LYS A 42 -1.58 9.37 -11.90
N LEU A 43 -1.48 8.83 -13.12
CA LEU A 43 -0.38 7.96 -13.53
C LEU A 43 0.97 8.58 -13.13
N GLY A 44 1.84 7.80 -12.51
CA GLY A 44 3.18 8.21 -12.10
C GLY A 44 3.23 9.00 -10.79
N ASP A 45 2.08 9.35 -10.20
CA ASP A 45 2.09 9.90 -8.85
C ASP A 45 2.53 8.83 -7.85
N VAL A 46 3.25 9.26 -6.82
CA VAL A 46 3.68 8.40 -5.72
C VAL A 46 2.74 8.56 -4.54
N ILE A 47 2.29 7.43 -4.00
CA ILE A 47 1.47 7.35 -2.78
C ILE A 47 2.16 6.49 -1.73
N VAL A 48 1.74 6.61 -0.47
CA VAL A 48 2.19 5.73 0.60
C VAL A 48 1.14 4.65 0.85
N VAL A 49 1.59 3.40 0.88
CA VAL A 49 0.77 2.24 1.22
C VAL A 49 1.28 1.66 2.54
N HIS A 50 0.34 1.47 3.46
CA HIS A 50 0.55 0.74 4.71
C HIS A 50 -0.17 -0.60 4.58
N TYR A 51 0.61 -1.66 4.47
CA TYR A 51 0.11 -3.03 4.40
C TYR A 51 0.30 -3.71 5.75
N SER A 52 -0.74 -4.38 6.25
CA SER A 52 -0.67 -5.16 7.49
C SER A 52 -1.22 -6.56 7.23
N SER A 53 -0.48 -7.58 7.66
CA SER A 53 -0.84 -8.98 7.46
C SER A 53 -0.39 -9.83 8.64
N SER A 54 -1.11 -10.92 8.91
CA SER A 54 -0.67 -11.94 9.86
C SER A 54 0.44 -12.82 9.29
N TYR A 55 0.69 -12.75 7.98
CA TYR A 55 1.71 -13.52 7.27
C TYR A 55 2.89 -12.64 6.88
N ILE A 56 4.07 -13.24 6.85
CA ILE A 56 5.26 -12.56 6.33
C ILE A 56 5.10 -12.40 4.81
N THR A 57 5.11 -11.15 4.37
CA THR A 57 5.10 -10.79 2.95
C THR A 57 6.44 -10.14 2.61
N TYR A 58 7.00 -10.50 1.46
CA TYR A 58 8.24 -9.89 0.97
C TYR A 58 7.92 -8.97 -0.20
N VAL A 59 8.50 -7.78 -0.19
CA VAL A 59 8.43 -6.82 -1.29
C VAL A 59 9.76 -6.07 -1.38
N ARG A 60 10.10 -5.59 -2.57
CA ARG A 60 11.35 -4.89 -2.84
C ARG A 60 11.08 -3.71 -3.75
N ARG A 61 12.02 -2.75 -3.73
CA ARG A 61 12.05 -1.66 -4.72
C ARG A 61 11.98 -2.23 -6.14
N GLY A 62 11.11 -1.66 -6.97
CA GLY A 62 10.93 -2.08 -8.36
C GLY A 62 9.95 -3.23 -8.57
N ASP A 63 9.44 -3.86 -7.50
CA ASP A 63 8.38 -4.86 -7.64
C ASP A 63 7.10 -4.22 -8.17
N ARG A 64 6.44 -4.90 -9.11
CA ARG A 64 5.09 -4.59 -9.55
C ARG A 64 4.11 -5.26 -8.62
N ILE A 65 3.20 -4.48 -8.08
CA ILE A 65 2.21 -4.97 -7.15
C ILE A 65 0.80 -4.54 -7.53
N GLU A 66 -0.15 -5.39 -7.14
CA GLU A 66 -1.55 -5.05 -7.02
C GLU A 66 -1.92 -5.09 -5.53
N CYS A 67 -2.53 -4.02 -5.03
CA CYS A 67 -3.03 -3.98 -3.66
C CYS A 67 -4.53 -3.68 -3.61
N LEU A 68 -5.24 -4.40 -2.74
CA LEU A 68 -6.61 -4.08 -2.36
C LEU A 68 -6.58 -3.46 -0.97
N GLY A 69 -7.17 -2.27 -0.84
CA GLY A 69 -7.08 -1.48 0.39
C GLY A 69 -8.28 -0.59 0.64
N LYS A 70 -8.22 0.11 1.77
CA LYS A 70 -9.15 1.19 2.11
C LYS A 70 -8.39 2.50 2.24
N LEU A 71 -9.05 3.58 1.83
CA LEU A 71 -8.55 4.92 2.07
C LEU A 71 -8.66 5.26 3.55
N GLN A 72 -7.54 5.60 4.15
CA GLN A 72 -7.48 6.12 5.51
C GLN A 72 -6.95 7.53 5.48
N LYS A 73 -7.67 8.43 6.16
CA LYS A 73 -7.18 9.77 6.46
C LYS A 73 -6.87 9.82 7.95
N ARG A 74 -5.62 10.09 8.30
CA ARG A 74 -5.24 10.31 9.69
C ARG A 74 -4.71 11.72 9.86
N HIS A 75 -5.16 12.35 10.93
CA HIS A 75 -4.67 13.66 11.33
C HIS A 75 -3.43 13.48 12.20
N LEU A 76 -2.29 13.93 11.70
CA LEU A 76 -1.03 13.97 12.44
C LEU A 76 -1.03 15.19 13.35
N LYS A 77 -1.40 14.98 14.62
CA LYS A 77 -1.47 16.04 15.64
C LYS A 77 -0.17 16.85 15.78
N ASN A 78 0.99 16.21 15.56
CA ASN A 78 2.30 16.85 15.70
C ASN A 78 2.65 17.79 14.54
N LYS A 79 2.03 17.62 13.37
CA LYS A 79 2.30 18.41 12.16
C LYS A 79 1.07 19.18 11.68
N ASP A 80 -0.03 19.12 12.45
CA ASP A 80 -1.35 19.67 12.10
C ASP A 80 -1.75 19.38 10.64
N THR A 81 -1.46 18.16 10.18
CA THR A 81 -1.59 17.78 8.76
C THR A 81 -2.38 16.50 8.65
N THR A 82 -3.32 16.46 7.71
CA THR A 82 -4.02 15.22 7.35
C THR A 82 -3.21 14.48 6.30
N VAL A 83 -2.79 13.27 6.63
CA VAL A 83 -2.14 12.38 5.67
C VAL A 83 -3.17 11.36 5.19
N THR A 84 -3.24 11.18 3.88
CA THR A 84 -4.05 10.13 3.25
C THR A 84 -3.10 9.02 2.84
N TRP A 85 -3.37 7.81 3.30
CA TRP A 85 -2.66 6.61 2.86
C TRP A 85 -3.64 5.46 2.70
N ILE A 86 -3.12 4.37 2.16
CA ILE A 86 -3.91 3.19 1.87
C ILE A 86 -3.58 2.14 2.90
N GLU A 87 -4.60 1.68 3.62
CA GLU A 87 -4.51 0.50 4.45
C GLU A 87 -4.81 -0.71 3.54
N ALA A 88 -3.74 -1.31 3.03
CA ALA A 88 -3.81 -2.51 2.19
C ALA A 88 -3.97 -3.75 3.09
N HIS A 89 -4.93 -4.60 2.74
CA HIS A 89 -5.20 -5.86 3.45
C HIS A 89 -4.91 -7.08 2.58
N GLN A 90 -4.71 -6.88 1.28
CA GLN A 90 -4.27 -7.90 0.34
C GLN A 90 -3.21 -7.31 -0.60
N LEU A 91 -2.11 -8.03 -0.82
CA LEU A 91 -1.02 -7.64 -1.72
C LEU A 91 -0.63 -8.81 -2.65
N TYR A 92 -0.68 -8.58 -3.97
CA TYR A 92 -0.15 -9.46 -5.01
C TYR A 92 1.16 -8.87 -5.50
N ASN A 93 2.21 -9.69 -5.55
CA ASN A 93 3.53 -9.28 -6.02
C ASN A 93 3.92 -10.16 -7.22
N GLU A 94 3.98 -9.56 -8.41
CA GLU A 94 4.33 -10.26 -9.66
C GLU A 94 5.70 -10.94 -9.57
N SER A 95 6.69 -10.30 -8.93
CA SER A 95 8.05 -10.83 -8.83
C SER A 95 8.12 -12.12 -8.00
N LEU A 96 7.21 -12.27 -7.03
CA LEU A 96 7.24 -13.36 -6.05
C LEU A 96 6.06 -14.33 -6.16
N HIS A 97 5.12 -14.07 -7.08
CA HIS A 97 3.94 -14.91 -7.33
C HIS A 97 3.04 -15.15 -6.10
N PHE A 98 2.95 -14.19 -5.18
CA PHE A 98 1.97 -14.25 -4.08
C PHE A 98 0.64 -13.70 -4.54
N SER A 99 -0.47 -14.45 -4.39
CA SER A 99 -1.83 -14.05 -4.79
C SER A 99 -2.82 -13.87 -3.65
N PHE A 100 -3.94 -13.24 -3.96
CA PHE A 100 -5.05 -13.09 -3.02
C PHE A 100 -5.75 -14.44 -2.83
N ASP A 101 -5.83 -14.89 -1.58
CA ASP A 101 -6.76 -15.96 -1.19
C ASP A 101 -8.13 -15.31 -0.98
N TYR A 102 -9.13 -15.76 -1.76
CA TYR A 102 -10.52 -15.30 -1.73
C TYR A 102 -11.36 -16.07 -0.70
#